data_AF-A0A9K3JHX2-F1
#
_entry.id   AF-A0A9K3JHX2-F1
#
_cell.length_a   1.000
_cell.length_b   1.000
_cell.length_c   1.000
_cell.angle_alpha   90.00
_cell.angle_beta   90.00
_cell.angle_gamma   90.00
#
_symmetry.space_group_name_H-M   'P 1'
#
loop_
_entity.id
_entity.type
_entity.pdbx_description
1 polymer ?
#
loop_
_entity_poly.entity_id
_entity_poly.type
_entity_poly.pdbx_seq_one_letter_code
_entity_poly.pdbx_strand_id
1 'polypeptide(L)'
;MYKRLQEYNTSLQQYNSKLQAELNQTNEILKNVEKEKVAVLENLSNLRGYCTSLQDQLTATKVGESNDEAMKLKDALASEVGCLRLDLQQVRDERDRQLSHVQELSAEVLKYKELTGKSADELGNLTTKSNELEARCASQSDQIKKLQEKLDAAENKLAMSDVSAFEIRTGYEEQKRVNSELQFRLDEAELKLVEGEALRKKLHNTILELKGNIRVFCRVRPLLLDDAADNEPKAVSFPTTTENLGRGIELLQHGQKHSFVFDKVFVPESSQEEVFVEVSQLVQSALDGYKGRENAYNDGTSGNDDDKGLIPRSLEQIFESRQTLQNQGWKFSMLEIYNETIRDLLTINRPGSTEARTKQYVIKHDANGNTHVSDLTVVDVRSSREVSFLLNRAAQSRSVGMTQMNEQSSRSHFVFTMRITGVNESTEQQVHGVLNLIDLAGSERLSKSGSTGDRLKETQAINKSLSSLSDVIFALAKKEEHVPFRNSKLTYLLQPCLGGDSKTLMVVNVSPAPSSINESLCSLRFAARVNACEIGTPRRQTSVKQLDARFSHG
;
A
#
# COMPACT_ATOMS: atom_id res chain seq x y z
N MET A 1 44.25 66.50 149.08
CA MET A 1 43.90 65.09 149.34
C MET A 1 42.37 64.95 149.27
N TYR A 2 41.77 64.95 148.07
CA TYR A 2 40.31 65.14 147.90
C TYR A 2 39.65 64.17 146.89
N LYS A 3 40.39 63.20 146.31
CA LYS A 3 39.91 62.36 145.20
C LYS A 3 39.67 60.88 145.53
N ARG A 4 40.43 60.29 146.47
CA ARG A 4 40.32 58.85 146.83
C ARG A 4 39.25 58.50 147.87
N LEU A 5 38.91 59.42 148.77
CA LEU A 5 37.90 59.13 149.83
C LEU A 5 36.46 59.26 149.29
N GLN A 6 36.28 60.07 148.24
CA GLN A 6 34.99 60.25 147.56
C GLN A 6 34.57 58.96 146.83
N GLU A 7 35.50 58.28 146.15
CA GLU A 7 35.28 57.00 145.47
C GLU A 7 34.87 55.85 146.45
N TYR A 8 35.44 55.82 147.65
CA TYR A 8 35.11 54.82 148.68
C TYR A 8 33.69 55.01 149.24
N ASN A 9 33.27 56.25 149.50
CA ASN A 9 31.91 56.54 149.98
C ASN A 9 30.84 56.20 148.93
N THR A 10 31.11 56.43 147.64
CA THR A 10 30.19 56.05 146.55
C THR A 10 29.98 54.53 146.48
N SER A 11 31.00 53.71 146.73
CA SER A 11 30.85 52.24 146.78
C SER A 11 30.01 51.77 147.98
N LEU A 12 30.18 52.41 149.15
CA LEU A 12 29.37 52.13 150.35
C LEU A 12 27.89 52.46 150.15
N GLN A 13 27.58 53.52 149.39
CA GLN A 13 26.20 53.86 149.03
C GLN A 13 25.55 52.84 148.08
N GLN A 14 26.31 52.25 147.14
CA GLN A 14 25.75 51.29 146.18
C GLN A 14 25.44 49.90 146.77
N TYR A 15 26.17 49.42 147.78
CA TYR A 15 25.94 48.08 148.34
C TYR A 15 24.67 48.01 149.21
N ASN A 16 24.46 48.97 150.10
CA ASN A 16 23.30 48.92 151.01
C ASN A 16 21.96 49.29 150.35
N SER A 17 21.97 50.08 149.27
CA SER A 17 20.76 50.29 148.45
C SER A 17 20.20 49.00 147.86
N LYS A 18 21.01 47.93 147.73
CA LYS A 18 20.55 46.62 147.28
C LYS A 18 19.88 45.79 148.39
N LEU A 19 20.44 45.82 149.61
CA LEU A 19 19.86 45.17 150.79
C LEU A 19 18.52 45.79 151.23
N GLN A 20 18.33 47.09 151.01
CA GLN A 20 17.03 47.76 151.23
C GLN A 20 15.95 47.41 150.20
N ALA A 21 16.28 46.78 149.07
CA ALA A 21 15.28 46.35 148.08
C ALA A 21 14.63 44.99 148.45
N GLU A 22 15.44 43.99 148.80
CA GLU A 22 14.97 42.60 148.92
C GLU A 22 14.30 42.29 150.29
N LEU A 23 14.69 42.98 151.36
CA LEU A 23 14.10 42.79 152.72
C LEU A 23 12.70 43.40 152.85
N ASN A 24 12.43 44.51 152.17
CA ASN A 24 11.09 45.10 152.07
C ASN A 24 10.16 44.20 151.25
N GLN A 25 10.68 43.55 150.20
CA GLN A 25 9.91 42.70 149.29
C GLN A 25 9.40 41.39 149.91
N THR A 26 9.94 40.95 151.07
CA THR A 26 9.57 39.67 151.69
C THR A 26 8.75 39.76 152.98
N ASN A 27 8.86 40.84 153.77
CA ASN A 27 8.04 40.99 154.99
C ASN A 27 6.60 41.47 154.72
N GLU A 28 6.34 42.18 153.63
CA GLU A 28 4.95 42.47 153.21
C GLU A 28 4.20 41.23 152.70
N ILE A 29 4.92 40.28 152.07
CA ILE A 29 4.34 38.99 151.62
C ILE A 29 3.69 38.24 152.79
N LEU A 30 4.34 38.23 153.96
CA LEU A 30 3.87 37.48 155.12
C LEU A 30 2.66 38.16 155.79
N LYS A 31 2.69 39.48 155.96
CA LYS A 31 1.70 40.24 156.74
C LYS A 31 0.30 40.29 156.12
N ASN A 32 0.19 40.21 154.79
CA ASN A 32 -1.10 40.22 154.10
C ASN A 32 -1.74 38.82 154.05
N VAL A 33 -0.96 37.76 153.79
CA VAL A 33 -1.46 36.37 153.80
C VAL A 33 -1.93 35.97 155.21
N GLU A 34 -1.28 36.47 156.25
CA GLU A 34 -1.67 36.20 157.64
C GLU A 34 -2.99 36.89 158.04
N LYS A 35 -3.32 38.05 157.45
CA LYS A 35 -4.65 38.68 157.59
C LYS A 35 -5.77 37.88 156.92
N GLU A 36 -5.54 37.39 155.69
CA GLU A 36 -6.54 36.58 154.98
C GLU A 36 -6.82 35.25 155.73
N LYS A 37 -5.78 34.64 156.30
CA LYS A 37 -5.90 33.42 157.12
C LYS A 37 -6.73 33.62 158.40
N VAL A 38 -6.58 34.74 159.10
CA VAL A 38 -7.36 35.03 160.32
C VAL A 38 -8.82 35.29 159.98
N ALA A 39 -9.12 36.06 158.93
CA ALA A 39 -10.49 36.35 158.49
C ALA A 39 -11.29 35.09 158.07
N VAL A 40 -10.62 34.10 157.47
CA VAL A 40 -11.23 32.81 157.12
C VAL A 40 -11.53 31.96 158.37
N LEU A 41 -10.71 32.05 159.42
CA LEU A 41 -10.90 31.30 160.66
C LEU A 41 -11.95 31.93 161.61
N GLU A 42 -12.05 33.26 161.68
CA GLU A 42 -13.10 33.94 162.48
C GLU A 42 -14.50 33.67 161.93
N ASN A 43 -14.70 33.71 160.61
CA ASN A 43 -16.03 33.43 160.04
C ASN A 43 -16.44 31.96 160.19
N LEU A 44 -15.48 31.02 160.14
CA LEU A 44 -15.72 29.60 160.43
C LEU A 44 -16.01 29.33 161.92
N SER A 45 -15.59 30.19 162.84
CA SER A 45 -15.96 30.09 164.26
C SER A 45 -17.34 30.71 164.54
N ASN A 46 -17.68 31.84 163.91
CA ASN A 46 -19.00 32.48 164.01
C ASN A 46 -20.12 31.56 163.49
N LEU A 47 -19.89 30.84 162.39
CA LEU A 47 -20.83 29.83 161.86
C LEU A 47 -21.01 28.64 162.82
N ARG A 48 -20.02 28.33 163.66
CA ARG A 48 -20.04 27.24 164.65
C ARG A 48 -20.61 27.68 166.01
N GLY A 49 -20.69 28.99 166.28
CA GLY A 49 -21.16 29.56 167.55
C GLY A 49 -22.66 29.85 167.62
N TYR A 50 -23.25 30.49 166.61
CA TYR A 50 -24.66 30.91 166.66
C TYR A 50 -25.67 29.81 166.25
N CYS A 51 -25.19 28.70 165.69
CA CYS A 51 -25.97 27.45 165.62
C CYS A 51 -26.39 26.96 167.02
N THR A 52 -25.71 27.41 168.09
CA THR A 52 -26.11 27.15 169.49
C THR A 52 -27.24 28.07 169.97
N SER A 53 -27.35 29.30 169.43
CA SER A 53 -28.39 30.27 169.83
C SER A 53 -29.74 29.98 169.16
N LEU A 54 -29.72 29.43 167.95
CA LEU A 54 -30.90 28.84 167.30
C LEU A 54 -31.43 27.58 168.02
N GLN A 55 -30.70 27.04 169.00
CA GLN A 55 -31.12 25.87 169.78
C GLN A 55 -31.83 26.25 171.10
N ASP A 56 -31.61 27.47 171.63
CA ASP A 56 -32.30 27.98 172.84
C ASP A 56 -33.46 28.97 172.54
N GLN A 57 -33.50 29.56 171.32
CA GLN A 57 -34.63 30.41 170.90
C GLN A 57 -35.68 29.68 170.05
N LEU A 58 -35.47 28.40 169.71
CA LEU A 58 -36.50 27.52 169.13
C LEU A 58 -37.40 26.86 170.20
N THR A 59 -37.33 27.34 171.44
CA THR A 59 -38.06 26.80 172.61
C THR A 59 -39.15 27.71 173.19
N ALA A 60 -39.44 28.87 172.58
CA ALA A 60 -40.65 29.69 172.74
C ALA A 60 -40.54 30.91 171.77
N THR A 61 -41.54 31.37 171.03
CA THR A 61 -42.91 30.91 170.75
C THR A 61 -43.04 30.84 169.21
N LYS A 62 -44.08 30.32 168.55
CA LYS A 62 -45.49 30.07 168.90
C LYS A 62 -45.77 28.59 169.21
N VAL A 63 -46.78 28.34 170.05
CA VAL A 63 -47.63 27.13 169.93
C VAL A 63 -48.27 27.15 168.52
N GLY A 64 -47.62 26.47 167.56
CA GLY A 64 -48.14 26.01 166.26
C GLY A 64 -48.62 27.05 165.24
N GLU A 65 -48.03 27.06 164.03
CA GLU A 65 -48.73 27.05 162.71
C GLU A 65 -47.79 27.30 161.51
N SER A 66 -48.14 26.67 160.37
CA SER A 66 -47.74 26.91 158.96
C SER A 66 -46.83 25.86 158.31
N ASN A 67 -47.38 25.14 157.31
CA ASN A 67 -46.71 24.06 156.56
C ASN A 67 -47.16 23.98 155.08
N ASP A 68 -47.67 25.08 154.50
CA ASP A 68 -48.39 25.05 153.20
C ASP A 68 -47.62 25.72 152.03
N GLU A 69 -46.53 26.46 152.29
CA GLU A 69 -45.78 27.18 151.26
C GLU A 69 -44.58 26.43 150.69
N ALA A 70 -43.97 25.50 151.44
CA ALA A 70 -42.75 24.80 151.04
C ALA A 70 -42.94 23.82 149.86
N MET A 71 -44.16 23.35 149.61
CA MET A 71 -44.44 22.36 148.56
C MET A 71 -44.29 22.96 147.14
N LYS A 72 -44.69 24.22 146.94
CA LYS A 72 -44.80 24.87 145.62
C LYS A 72 -43.45 25.15 144.95
N LEU A 73 -42.38 25.35 145.73
CA LEU A 73 -41.06 25.71 145.21
C LEU A 73 -40.27 24.51 144.66
N LYS A 74 -40.55 23.29 145.16
CA LYS A 74 -39.91 22.06 144.69
C LYS A 74 -40.37 21.68 143.28
N ASP A 75 -41.65 21.84 143.00
CA ASP A 75 -42.25 21.46 141.71
C ASP A 75 -41.82 22.40 140.58
N ALA A 76 -41.52 23.67 140.88
CA ALA A 76 -41.02 24.65 139.91
C ALA A 76 -39.65 24.26 139.32
N LEU A 77 -38.65 23.94 140.14
CA LEU A 77 -37.31 23.54 139.64
C LEU A 77 -37.33 22.18 138.93
N ALA A 78 -38.20 21.26 139.36
CA ALA A 78 -38.38 19.97 138.67
C ALA A 78 -38.92 20.17 137.25
N SER A 79 -39.80 21.15 137.04
CA SER A 79 -40.30 21.54 135.72
C SER A 79 -39.19 22.09 134.82
N GLU A 80 -38.34 22.99 135.33
CA GLU A 80 -37.30 23.66 134.53
C GLU A 80 -36.19 22.68 134.05
N VAL A 81 -35.77 21.74 134.89
CA VAL A 81 -34.86 20.64 134.49
C VAL A 81 -35.53 19.70 133.48
N GLY A 82 -36.87 19.55 133.55
CA GLY A 82 -37.67 18.86 132.53
C GLY A 82 -37.60 19.56 131.17
N CYS A 83 -37.82 20.89 131.15
CA CYS A 83 -37.74 21.70 129.94
C CYS A 83 -36.35 21.63 129.27
N LEU A 84 -35.27 21.86 130.03
CA LEU A 84 -33.90 21.82 129.46
C LEU A 84 -33.50 20.44 128.92
N ARG A 85 -34.05 19.35 129.47
CA ARG A 85 -33.87 18.00 128.90
C ARG A 85 -34.66 17.80 127.60
N LEU A 86 -35.85 18.37 127.50
CA LEU A 86 -36.64 18.36 126.27
C LEU A 86 -35.94 19.18 125.17
N ASP A 87 -35.42 20.36 125.48
CA ASP A 87 -34.69 21.19 124.51
C ASP A 87 -33.41 20.50 123.99
N LEU A 88 -32.63 19.89 124.90
CA LEU A 88 -31.41 19.16 124.53
C LEU A 88 -31.73 17.89 123.71
N GLN A 89 -32.88 17.25 123.95
CA GLN A 89 -33.38 16.17 123.11
C GLN A 89 -33.81 16.69 121.72
N GLN A 90 -34.58 17.78 121.64
CA GLN A 90 -34.97 18.40 120.38
C GLN A 90 -33.77 18.81 119.52
N VAL A 91 -32.71 19.37 120.12
CA VAL A 91 -31.48 19.74 119.40
C VAL A 91 -30.71 18.51 118.89
N ARG A 92 -30.77 17.38 119.61
CA ARG A 92 -30.19 16.10 119.13
C ARG A 92 -31.02 15.50 118.00
N ASP A 93 -32.33 15.48 118.14
CA ASP A 93 -33.25 14.98 117.11
C ASP A 93 -33.14 15.83 115.84
N GLU A 94 -33.01 17.15 115.96
CA GLU A 94 -32.76 18.07 114.83
C GLU A 94 -31.38 17.85 114.21
N ARG A 95 -30.32 17.69 115.01
CA ARG A 95 -28.99 17.32 114.50
C ARG A 95 -29.06 16.03 113.69
N ASP A 96 -29.73 15.00 114.21
CA ASP A 96 -29.79 13.69 113.53
C ASP A 96 -30.65 13.75 112.27
N ARG A 97 -31.71 14.56 112.27
CA ARG A 97 -32.50 14.90 111.06
C ARG A 97 -31.66 15.61 110.01
N GLN A 98 -30.88 16.62 110.40
CA GLN A 98 -29.96 17.34 109.51
C GLN A 98 -28.85 16.43 108.97
N LEU A 99 -28.30 15.54 109.80
CA LEU A 99 -27.23 14.61 109.42
C LEU A 99 -27.74 13.55 108.44
N SER A 100 -28.96 13.03 108.65
CA SER A 100 -29.66 12.17 107.69
C SER A 100 -29.92 12.88 106.36
N HIS A 101 -30.36 14.15 106.40
CA HIS A 101 -30.60 14.95 105.19
C HIS A 101 -29.31 15.23 104.40
N VAL A 102 -28.19 15.50 105.08
CA VAL A 102 -26.87 15.64 104.45
C VAL A 102 -26.40 14.32 103.82
N GLN A 103 -26.69 13.17 104.44
CA GLN A 103 -26.39 11.85 103.86
C GLN A 103 -27.22 11.58 102.60
N GLU A 104 -28.52 11.89 102.61
CA GLU A 104 -29.40 11.80 101.43
C GLU A 104 -28.91 12.69 100.28
N LEU A 105 -28.63 13.96 100.56
CA LEU A 105 -28.08 14.91 99.58
C LEU A 105 -26.72 14.46 99.04
N SER A 106 -25.84 13.90 99.89
CA SER A 106 -24.54 13.39 99.47
C SER A 106 -24.67 12.17 98.55
N ALA A 107 -25.61 11.26 98.83
CA ALA A 107 -25.94 10.14 97.96
C ALA A 107 -26.56 10.60 96.63
N GLU A 108 -27.40 11.64 96.64
CA GLU A 108 -27.98 12.19 95.42
C GLU A 108 -26.91 12.88 94.55
N VAL A 109 -26.00 13.65 95.15
CA VAL A 109 -24.84 14.25 94.46
C VAL A 109 -23.93 13.17 93.84
N LEU A 110 -23.68 12.07 94.55
CA LEU A 110 -22.93 10.92 93.99
C LEU A 110 -23.65 10.33 92.78
N LYS A 111 -24.98 10.14 92.86
CA LYS A 111 -25.80 9.64 91.74
C LYS A 111 -25.79 10.58 90.53
N TYR A 112 -25.92 11.90 90.72
CA TYR A 112 -25.79 12.88 89.64
C TYR A 112 -24.39 12.92 89.05
N LYS A 113 -23.34 12.71 89.85
CA LYS A 113 -21.95 12.63 89.38
C LYS A 113 -21.72 11.38 88.53
N GLU A 114 -22.30 10.24 88.91
CA GLU A 114 -22.24 9.01 88.10
C GLU A 114 -23.01 9.16 86.79
N LEU A 115 -24.21 9.75 86.83
CA LEU A 115 -25.02 10.03 85.64
C LEU A 115 -24.34 11.02 84.69
N THR A 116 -23.77 12.11 85.19
CA THR A 116 -23.03 13.07 84.36
C THR A 116 -21.75 12.49 83.79
N GLY A 117 -21.07 11.58 84.51
CA GLY A 117 -19.97 10.77 83.97
C GLY A 117 -20.40 9.91 82.78
N LYS A 118 -21.45 9.08 82.95
CA LYS A 118 -21.98 8.23 81.87
C LYS A 118 -22.44 9.04 80.66
N SER A 119 -23.15 10.15 80.87
CA SER A 119 -23.56 11.04 79.77
C SER A 119 -22.38 11.70 79.07
N ALA A 120 -21.27 11.99 79.77
CA ALA A 120 -20.06 12.53 79.16
C ALA A 120 -19.31 11.47 78.32
N ASP A 121 -19.24 10.22 78.80
CA ASP A 121 -18.69 9.09 78.06
C ASP A 121 -19.53 8.77 76.81
N GLU A 122 -20.86 8.75 76.93
CA GLU A 122 -21.78 8.60 75.79
C GLU A 122 -21.64 9.74 74.78
N LEU A 123 -21.52 10.99 75.25
CA LEU A 123 -21.27 12.13 74.38
C LEU A 123 -19.93 11.99 73.64
N GLY A 124 -18.85 11.59 74.32
CA GLY A 124 -17.55 11.33 73.70
C GLY A 124 -17.59 10.22 72.63
N ASN A 125 -18.33 9.15 72.91
CA ASN A 125 -18.57 8.05 71.95
C ASN A 125 -19.42 8.49 70.75
N LEU A 126 -20.40 9.37 70.95
CA LEU A 126 -21.20 9.95 69.86
C LEU A 126 -20.38 10.95 69.02
N THR A 127 -19.56 11.80 69.65
CA THR A 127 -18.68 12.74 68.96
C THR A 127 -17.64 12.02 68.11
N THR A 128 -16.96 11.00 68.65
CA THR A 128 -16.00 10.19 67.86
C THR A 128 -16.68 9.53 66.66
N LYS A 129 -17.86 8.93 66.84
CA LYS A 129 -18.64 8.32 65.76
C LYS A 129 -19.17 9.33 64.74
N SER A 130 -19.49 10.55 65.15
CA SER A 130 -19.84 11.66 64.24
C SER A 130 -18.63 12.03 63.37
N ASN A 131 -17.47 12.24 63.98
CA ASN A 131 -16.23 12.58 63.28
C ASN A 131 -15.82 11.49 62.27
N GLU A 132 -15.98 10.21 62.63
CA GLU A 132 -15.75 9.08 61.71
C GLU A 132 -16.72 9.08 60.51
N LEU A 133 -18.00 9.41 60.76
CA LEU A 133 -19.00 9.53 59.69
C LEU A 133 -18.72 10.72 58.79
N GLU A 134 -18.38 11.89 59.34
CA GLU A 134 -17.98 13.07 58.57
C GLU A 134 -16.76 12.80 57.70
N ALA A 135 -15.71 12.17 58.26
CA ALA A 135 -14.52 11.77 57.50
C ALA A 135 -14.85 10.77 56.37
N ARG A 136 -15.77 9.82 56.62
CA ARG A 136 -16.23 8.86 55.62
C ARG A 136 -17.05 9.54 54.52
N CYS A 137 -17.97 10.45 54.87
CA CYS A 137 -18.76 11.24 53.94
C CYS A 137 -17.87 12.14 53.07
N ALA A 138 -16.86 12.80 53.65
CA ALA A 138 -15.88 13.59 52.91
C ALA A 138 -15.10 12.72 51.91
N SER A 139 -14.60 11.56 52.36
CA SER A 139 -13.88 10.61 51.50
C SER A 139 -14.74 10.06 50.36
N GLN A 140 -16.02 9.76 50.62
CA GLN A 140 -16.97 9.31 49.60
C GLN A 140 -17.32 10.44 48.62
N SER A 141 -17.47 11.68 49.09
CA SER A 141 -17.68 12.86 48.23
C SER A 141 -16.50 13.07 47.26
N ASP A 142 -15.26 12.96 47.76
CA ASP A 142 -14.05 13.01 46.93
C ASP A 142 -13.98 11.86 45.90
N GLN A 143 -14.44 10.66 46.27
CA GLN A 143 -14.52 9.52 45.34
C GLN A 143 -15.59 9.74 44.26
N ILE A 144 -16.77 10.23 44.64
CA ILE A 144 -17.86 10.56 43.71
C ILE A 144 -17.39 11.62 42.70
N LYS A 145 -16.75 12.69 43.17
CA LYS A 145 -16.19 13.73 42.30
C LYS A 145 -15.16 13.17 41.31
N LYS A 146 -14.21 12.34 41.77
CA LYS A 146 -13.22 11.67 40.91
C LYS A 146 -13.83 10.68 39.92
N LEU A 147 -15.00 10.10 40.23
CA LEU A 147 -15.73 9.22 39.32
C LEU A 147 -16.50 10.03 38.27
N GLN A 148 -17.07 11.18 38.64
CA GLN A 148 -17.71 12.12 37.70
C GLN A 148 -16.69 12.68 36.70
N GLU A 149 -15.54 13.19 37.17
CA GLU A 149 -14.44 13.67 36.31
C GLU A 149 -13.96 12.59 35.32
N LYS A 150 -13.98 11.31 35.72
CA LYS A 150 -13.64 10.17 34.84
C LYS A 150 -14.76 9.81 33.87
N LEU A 151 -16.02 9.95 34.28
CA LEU A 151 -17.19 9.70 33.44
C LEU A 151 -17.23 10.74 32.32
N ASP A 152 -17.14 12.03 32.67
CA ASP A 152 -17.11 13.14 31.71
C ASP A 152 -15.96 12.96 30.69
N ALA A 153 -14.77 12.56 31.15
CA ALA A 153 -13.64 12.28 30.27
C ALA A 153 -13.87 11.07 29.34
N ALA A 154 -14.58 10.03 29.81
CA ALA A 154 -14.93 8.86 29.01
C ALA A 154 -16.02 9.17 27.97
N GLU A 155 -17.05 9.93 28.36
CA GLU A 155 -18.13 10.37 27.47
C GLU A 155 -17.61 11.29 26.35
N ASN A 156 -16.76 12.27 26.67
CA ASN A 156 -16.10 13.10 25.66
C ASN A 156 -15.24 12.28 24.70
N LYS A 157 -14.50 11.27 25.21
CA LYS A 157 -13.68 10.39 24.38
C LYS A 157 -14.52 9.49 23.48
N LEU A 158 -15.67 9.01 23.97
CA LEU A 158 -16.64 8.25 23.17
C LEU A 158 -17.20 9.11 22.04
N ALA A 159 -17.67 10.32 22.34
CA ALA A 159 -18.18 11.26 21.34
C ALA A 159 -17.15 11.58 20.25
N MET A 160 -15.88 11.83 20.62
CA MET A 160 -14.81 12.01 19.62
C MET A 160 -14.56 10.75 18.78
N SER A 161 -14.64 9.56 19.38
CA SER A 161 -14.48 8.29 18.67
C SER A 161 -15.62 8.04 17.68
N ASP A 162 -16.86 8.38 18.05
CA ASP A 162 -18.03 8.24 17.18
C ASP A 162 -17.98 9.18 15.98
N VAL A 163 -17.54 10.43 16.18
CA VAL A 163 -17.30 11.40 15.08
C VAL A 163 -16.22 10.88 14.13
N SER A 164 -15.08 10.41 14.65
CA SER A 164 -14.00 9.86 13.81
C SER A 164 -14.44 8.59 13.07
N ALA A 165 -15.22 7.70 13.72
CA ALA A 165 -15.78 6.52 13.08
C ALA A 165 -16.83 6.85 11.99
N PHE A 166 -17.54 7.97 12.13
CA PHE A 166 -18.44 8.49 11.11
C PHE A 166 -17.66 9.05 9.91
N GLU A 167 -16.62 9.87 10.13
CA GLU A 167 -15.74 10.39 9.08
C GLU A 167 -15.04 9.28 8.28
N ILE A 168 -14.52 8.26 8.96
CA ILE A 168 -13.90 7.09 8.29
C ILE A 168 -14.93 6.33 7.45
N ARG A 169 -16.18 6.20 7.94
CA ARG A 169 -17.24 5.48 7.21
C ARG A 169 -17.68 6.22 5.96
N THR A 170 -17.92 7.54 6.06
CA THR A 170 -18.30 8.36 4.89
C THR A 170 -17.18 8.42 3.86
N GLY A 171 -15.91 8.54 4.30
CA GLY A 171 -14.75 8.45 3.42
C GLY A 171 -14.63 7.08 2.71
N TYR A 172 -14.89 5.98 3.42
CA TYR A 172 -14.91 4.64 2.82
C TYR A 172 -16.05 4.44 1.82
N GLU A 173 -17.25 4.94 2.13
CA GLU A 173 -18.41 4.87 1.23
C GLU A 173 -18.17 5.66 -0.06
N GLU A 174 -17.58 6.86 0.03
CA GLU A 174 -17.19 7.66 -1.14
C GLU A 174 -16.08 6.97 -1.96
N GLN A 175 -15.04 6.44 -1.31
CA GLN A 175 -13.99 5.70 -2.02
C GLN A 175 -14.54 4.45 -2.71
N LYS A 176 -15.51 3.75 -2.09
CA LYS A 176 -16.21 2.61 -2.69
C LYS A 176 -17.05 3.03 -3.90
N ARG A 177 -17.72 4.19 -3.84
CA ARG A 177 -18.45 4.78 -4.97
C ARG A 177 -17.52 5.10 -6.14
N VAL A 178 -16.40 5.77 -5.87
CA VAL A 178 -15.37 6.10 -6.87
C VAL A 178 -14.76 4.85 -7.49
N ASN A 179 -14.42 3.83 -6.69
CA ASN A 179 -13.90 2.56 -7.23
C ASN A 179 -14.91 1.83 -8.13
N SER A 180 -16.21 1.89 -7.79
CA SER A 180 -17.27 1.26 -8.60
C SER A 180 -17.44 1.97 -9.95
N GLU A 181 -17.39 3.30 -9.96
CA GLU A 181 -17.41 4.13 -11.17
C GLU A 181 -16.16 3.90 -12.04
N LEU A 182 -14.97 3.82 -11.43
CA LEU A 182 -13.73 3.53 -12.14
C LEU A 182 -13.73 2.14 -12.77
N GLN A 183 -14.29 1.12 -12.09
CA GLN A 183 -14.45 -0.21 -12.66
C GLN A 183 -15.39 -0.20 -13.86
N PHE A 184 -16.57 0.42 -13.74
CA PHE A 184 -17.51 0.53 -14.87
C PHE A 184 -16.87 1.23 -16.09
N ARG A 185 -16.11 2.30 -15.86
CA ARG A 185 -15.38 3.01 -16.92
C ARG A 185 -14.22 2.23 -17.51
N LEU A 186 -13.59 1.34 -16.75
CA LEU A 186 -12.57 0.41 -17.24
C LEU A 186 -13.21 -0.64 -18.16
N ASP A 187 -14.28 -1.29 -17.71
CA ASP A 187 -15.03 -2.30 -18.47
C ASP A 187 -15.55 -1.70 -19.81
N GLU A 188 -16.06 -0.46 -19.78
CA GLU A 188 -16.52 0.25 -20.98
C GLU A 188 -15.36 0.59 -21.95
N ALA A 189 -14.19 0.95 -21.42
CA ALA A 189 -13.00 1.25 -22.22
C ALA A 189 -12.38 -0.01 -22.85
N GLU A 190 -12.37 -1.14 -22.12
CA GLU A 190 -11.94 -2.44 -22.62
C GLU A 190 -12.83 -2.92 -23.76
N LEU A 191 -14.16 -2.81 -23.62
CA LEU A 191 -15.10 -3.14 -24.70
C LEU A 191 -14.85 -2.29 -25.96
N LYS A 192 -14.70 -0.97 -25.80
CA LYS A 192 -14.39 -0.05 -26.92
C LYS A 192 -13.05 -0.36 -27.59
N LEU A 193 -12.04 -0.83 -26.85
CA LEU A 193 -10.77 -1.29 -27.42
C LEU A 193 -10.96 -2.54 -28.29
N VAL A 194 -11.72 -3.54 -27.82
CA VAL A 194 -11.99 -4.77 -28.60
C VAL A 194 -12.78 -4.47 -29.88
N GLU A 195 -13.82 -3.64 -29.79
CA GLU A 195 -14.59 -3.20 -30.96
C GLU A 195 -13.75 -2.37 -31.95
N GLY A 196 -12.94 -1.45 -31.41
CA GLY A 196 -12.02 -0.60 -32.19
C GLY A 196 -10.96 -1.42 -32.93
N GLU A 197 -10.38 -2.44 -32.30
CA GLU A 197 -9.46 -3.38 -32.97
C GLU A 197 -10.14 -4.18 -34.08
N ALA A 198 -11.34 -4.70 -33.83
CA ALA A 198 -12.09 -5.45 -34.82
C ALA A 198 -12.44 -4.57 -36.05
N LEU A 199 -12.82 -3.32 -35.81
CA LEU A 199 -13.08 -2.33 -36.87
C LEU A 199 -11.79 -1.96 -37.62
N ARG A 200 -10.67 -1.72 -36.92
CA ARG A 200 -9.37 -1.43 -37.56
C ARG A 200 -8.94 -2.59 -38.46
N LYS A 201 -8.99 -3.83 -37.98
CA LYS A 201 -8.66 -5.05 -38.74
C LYS A 201 -9.50 -5.15 -40.01
N LYS A 202 -10.80 -4.84 -39.93
CA LYS A 202 -11.72 -4.81 -41.08
C LYS A 202 -11.36 -3.71 -42.09
N LEU A 203 -11.26 -2.46 -41.63
CA LEU A 203 -10.97 -1.29 -42.48
C LEU A 203 -9.61 -1.40 -43.17
N HIS A 204 -8.57 -1.82 -42.45
CA HIS A 204 -7.23 -2.02 -42.99
C HIS A 204 -7.23 -3.01 -44.16
N ASN A 205 -7.95 -4.12 -44.01
CA ASN A 205 -8.06 -5.12 -45.06
C ASN A 205 -8.86 -4.61 -46.27
N THR A 206 -9.98 -3.93 -46.05
CA THR A 206 -10.76 -3.30 -47.13
C THR A 206 -9.95 -2.25 -47.89
N ILE A 207 -9.15 -1.44 -47.22
CA ILE A 207 -8.24 -0.48 -47.87
C ILE A 207 -7.23 -1.21 -48.78
N LEU A 208 -6.63 -2.31 -48.29
CA LEU A 208 -5.68 -3.08 -49.09
C LEU A 208 -6.34 -3.81 -50.27
N GLU A 209 -7.56 -4.32 -50.10
CA GLU A 209 -8.34 -4.94 -51.18
C GLU A 209 -8.73 -3.90 -52.26
N LEU A 210 -9.11 -2.68 -51.85
CA LEU A 210 -9.37 -1.55 -52.75
C LEU A 210 -8.11 -1.03 -53.47
N LYS A 211 -6.92 -1.21 -52.86
CA LYS A 211 -5.62 -0.95 -53.51
C LYS A 211 -5.18 -2.08 -54.48
N GLY A 212 -5.92 -3.18 -54.58
CA GLY A 212 -5.58 -4.33 -55.41
C GLY A 212 -4.82 -5.45 -54.68
N ASN A 213 -5.17 -6.70 -55.00
CA ASN A 213 -4.56 -7.89 -54.39
C ASN A 213 -3.15 -8.19 -54.90
N ILE A 214 -2.88 -7.87 -56.18
CA ILE A 214 -1.52 -7.72 -56.70
C ILE A 214 -1.24 -6.22 -56.76
N ARG A 215 -0.07 -5.82 -56.27
CA ARG A 215 0.49 -4.48 -56.47
C ARG A 215 1.89 -4.57 -57.03
N VAL A 216 2.30 -3.58 -57.82
CA VAL A 216 3.65 -3.50 -58.38
C VAL A 216 4.25 -2.12 -58.10
N PHE A 217 5.38 -2.10 -57.40
CA PHE A 217 6.20 -0.92 -57.22
C PHE A 217 7.46 -1.01 -58.07
N CYS A 218 7.82 0.08 -58.75
CA CYS A 218 9.13 0.21 -59.38
C CYS A 218 10.07 0.99 -58.46
N ARG A 219 11.31 0.53 -58.30
CA ARG A 219 12.37 1.27 -57.58
C ARG A 219 13.57 1.47 -58.49
N VAL A 220 13.89 2.73 -58.79
CA VAL A 220 15.14 3.08 -59.46
C VAL A 220 16.21 3.25 -58.40
N ARG A 221 17.33 2.53 -58.50
CA ARG A 221 18.46 2.72 -57.56
C ARG A 221 19.27 3.99 -57.89
N PRO A 222 20.00 4.57 -56.93
CA PRO A 222 21.10 5.49 -57.21
C PRO A 222 22.08 4.94 -58.25
N LEU A 223 22.74 5.82 -58.99
CA LEU A 223 23.94 5.48 -59.76
C LEU A 223 25.06 5.10 -58.78
N LEU A 224 25.72 3.97 -59.05
CA LEU A 224 26.90 3.53 -58.34
C LEU A 224 28.15 4.19 -58.95
N LEU A 225 29.26 4.19 -58.20
CA LEU A 225 30.53 4.75 -58.69
C LEU A 225 31.00 4.08 -59.99
N ASP A 226 30.75 2.78 -60.15
CA ASP A 226 31.11 2.01 -61.35
C ASP A 226 30.18 2.31 -62.55
N ASP A 227 28.98 2.86 -62.34
CA ASP A 227 28.08 3.27 -63.44
C ASP A 227 28.48 4.64 -64.02
N ALA A 228 29.28 5.44 -63.29
CA ALA A 228 29.59 6.82 -63.64
C ALA A 228 30.69 6.98 -64.71
N ALA A 229 31.25 5.87 -65.20
CA ALA A 229 32.24 5.87 -66.27
C ALA A 229 31.62 6.13 -67.67
N ASP A 230 30.32 5.84 -67.84
CA ASP A 230 29.60 6.08 -69.08
C ASP A 230 29.14 7.55 -69.15
N ASN A 231 29.78 8.35 -70.00
CA ASN A 231 29.49 9.78 -70.22
C ASN A 231 28.20 10.02 -71.05
N GLU A 232 27.25 9.10 -70.93
CA GLU A 232 26.00 8.98 -71.71
C GLU A 232 24.85 9.75 -71.02
N PRO A 233 23.86 10.26 -71.77
CA PRO A 233 22.72 10.98 -71.21
C PRO A 233 21.85 10.10 -70.29
N LYS A 234 21.21 10.71 -69.29
CA LYS A 234 20.31 10.01 -68.35
C LYS A 234 19.24 9.21 -69.11
N ALA A 235 19.34 7.89 -69.05
CA ALA A 235 18.48 6.97 -69.80
C ALA A 235 17.10 6.72 -69.17
N VAL A 236 16.85 7.27 -67.97
CA VAL A 236 15.58 7.18 -67.23
C VAL A 236 15.07 8.58 -66.88
N SER A 237 13.77 8.82 -67.10
CA SER A 237 13.08 10.05 -66.68
C SER A 237 11.71 9.75 -66.05
N PHE A 238 11.24 10.65 -65.20
CA PHE A 238 9.98 10.51 -64.46
C PHE A 238 8.96 11.55 -64.95
N PRO A 239 7.72 11.15 -65.33
CA PRO A 239 6.69 12.09 -65.74
C PRO A 239 6.28 13.05 -64.61
N THR A 240 6.16 14.33 -64.93
CA THR A 240 5.70 15.39 -64.02
C THR A 240 4.21 15.72 -64.18
N THR A 241 3.52 15.09 -65.13
CA THR A 241 2.08 15.23 -65.35
C THR A 241 1.29 14.67 -64.16
N THR A 242 0.27 15.40 -63.68
CA THR A 242 -0.52 15.06 -62.48
C THR A 242 -1.06 13.63 -62.46
N GLU A 243 -1.43 13.07 -63.61
CA GLU A 243 -1.97 11.71 -63.73
C GLU A 243 -0.94 10.60 -63.44
N ASN A 244 0.35 10.86 -63.73
CA ASN A 244 1.44 9.88 -63.64
C ASN A 244 2.49 10.22 -62.57
N LEU A 245 2.29 11.31 -61.82
CA LEU A 245 3.23 11.76 -60.78
C LEU A 245 3.39 10.67 -59.70
N GLY A 246 4.64 10.24 -59.45
CA GLY A 246 4.94 9.15 -58.51
C GLY A 246 4.49 7.75 -58.96
N ARG A 247 4.01 7.58 -60.20
CA ARG A 247 3.52 6.31 -60.77
C ARG A 247 4.09 5.96 -62.13
N GLY A 248 4.59 6.95 -62.87
CA GLY A 248 5.17 6.78 -64.20
C GLY A 248 6.69 6.66 -64.19
N ILE A 249 7.24 5.92 -65.15
CA ILE A 249 8.67 5.88 -65.47
C ILE A 249 8.87 5.77 -66.98
N GLU A 250 9.80 6.52 -67.54
CA GLU A 250 10.16 6.49 -68.97
C GLU A 250 11.62 6.09 -69.15
N LEU A 251 11.86 5.16 -70.08
CA LEU A 251 13.20 4.75 -70.49
C LEU A 251 13.48 5.18 -71.93
N LEU A 252 14.69 5.65 -72.20
CA LEU A 252 15.15 6.00 -73.55
C LEU A 252 16.10 4.91 -74.07
N GLN A 253 15.74 4.27 -75.19
CA GLN A 253 16.55 3.25 -75.85
C GLN A 253 16.71 3.60 -77.33
N HIS A 254 17.94 3.90 -77.77
CA HIS A 254 18.24 4.30 -79.17
C HIS A 254 17.33 5.42 -79.71
N GLY A 255 16.97 6.39 -78.87
CA GLY A 255 16.05 7.49 -79.21
C GLY A 255 14.55 7.15 -79.11
N GLN A 256 14.16 5.89 -78.94
CA GLN A 256 12.78 5.50 -78.66
C GLN A 256 12.47 5.63 -77.15
N LYS A 257 11.38 6.32 -76.81
CA LYS A 257 10.84 6.36 -75.45
C LYS A 257 9.93 5.15 -75.17
N HIS A 258 10.07 4.58 -73.99
CA HIS A 258 9.20 3.55 -73.44
C HIS A 258 8.68 3.97 -72.07
N SER A 259 7.40 4.32 -71.99
CA SER A 259 6.74 4.77 -70.76
C SER A 259 5.95 3.62 -70.11
N PHE A 260 6.02 3.51 -68.79
CA PHE A 260 5.34 2.50 -67.98
C PHE A 260 4.65 3.17 -66.79
N VAL A 261 3.56 2.57 -66.29
CA VAL A 261 2.80 3.04 -65.12
C VAL A 261 2.61 1.89 -64.13
N PHE A 262 2.81 2.19 -62.85
CA PHE A 262 2.80 1.26 -61.72
C PHE A 262 1.93 1.80 -60.57
N ASP A 263 1.78 1.06 -59.48
CA ASP A 263 1.12 1.57 -58.27
C ASP A 263 1.94 2.65 -57.58
N LYS A 264 3.27 2.51 -57.61
CA LYS A 264 4.23 3.51 -57.12
C LYS A 264 5.57 3.38 -57.83
N VAL A 265 6.22 4.51 -58.08
CA VAL A 265 7.59 4.59 -58.60
C VAL A 265 8.44 5.35 -57.58
N PHE A 266 9.41 4.67 -57.00
CA PHE A 266 10.44 5.25 -56.15
C PHE A 266 11.61 5.72 -57.01
N VAL A 267 11.95 6.99 -56.87
CA VAL A 267 13.07 7.66 -57.55
C VAL A 267 14.39 7.31 -56.87
N PRO A 268 15.57 7.57 -57.49
CA PRO A 268 16.87 7.28 -56.88
C PRO A 268 17.08 7.87 -55.49
N GLU A 269 16.44 9.00 -55.19
CA GLU A 269 16.51 9.72 -53.93
C GLU A 269 15.64 9.10 -52.81
N SER A 270 14.76 8.13 -53.12
CA SER A 270 13.85 7.53 -52.14
C SER A 270 14.55 6.58 -51.14
N SER A 271 14.38 6.88 -49.86
CA SER A 271 15.01 6.16 -48.75
C SER A 271 14.47 4.73 -48.57
N GLN A 272 15.18 3.91 -47.79
CA GLN A 272 14.69 2.57 -47.40
C GLN A 272 13.38 2.66 -46.61
N GLU A 273 13.24 3.68 -45.77
CA GLU A 273 12.05 3.93 -44.96
C GLU A 273 10.83 4.30 -45.80
N GLU A 274 10.97 5.18 -46.80
CA GLU A 274 9.89 5.54 -47.72
C GLU A 274 9.31 4.32 -48.47
N VAL A 275 10.17 3.37 -48.85
CA VAL A 275 9.75 2.09 -49.43
C VAL A 275 9.05 1.23 -48.39
N PHE A 276 9.62 1.14 -47.18
CA PHE A 276 9.06 0.33 -46.10
C PHE A 276 7.68 0.82 -45.61
N VAL A 277 7.39 2.12 -45.62
CA VAL A 277 6.08 2.67 -45.23
C VAL A 277 4.92 2.05 -46.03
N GLU A 278 5.10 1.77 -47.33
CA GLU A 278 4.05 1.10 -48.13
C GLU A 278 3.98 -0.42 -47.89
N VAL A 279 5.12 -1.02 -47.56
CA VAL A 279 5.28 -2.45 -47.24
C VAL A 279 4.68 -2.80 -45.87
N SER A 280 4.83 -1.91 -44.89
CA SER A 280 4.36 -2.07 -43.50
C SER A 280 2.88 -2.44 -43.40
N GLN A 281 2.07 -2.03 -44.38
CA GLN A 281 0.64 -2.35 -44.48
C GLN A 281 0.40 -3.86 -44.71
N LEU A 282 1.28 -4.53 -45.47
CA LEU A 282 1.23 -5.98 -45.70
C LEU A 282 1.68 -6.76 -44.46
N VAL A 283 2.74 -6.28 -43.80
CA VAL A 283 3.22 -6.79 -42.52
C VAL A 283 2.09 -6.72 -41.48
N GLN A 284 1.38 -5.60 -41.41
CA GLN A 284 0.20 -5.44 -40.55
C GLN A 284 -0.95 -6.39 -40.95
N SER A 285 -1.19 -6.61 -42.25
CA SER A 285 -2.22 -7.58 -42.69
C SER A 285 -1.85 -9.01 -42.29
N ALA A 286 -0.56 -9.36 -42.28
CA ALA A 286 -0.08 -10.63 -41.75
C ALA A 286 -0.28 -10.73 -40.22
N LEU A 287 0.05 -9.68 -39.46
CA LEU A 287 -0.22 -9.61 -38.01
C LEU A 287 -1.72 -9.71 -37.67
N ASP A 288 -2.58 -9.16 -38.52
CA ASP A 288 -4.05 -9.21 -38.38
C ASP A 288 -4.66 -10.60 -38.67
N GLY A 289 -3.84 -11.59 -39.02
CA GLY A 289 -4.27 -12.96 -39.30
C GLY A 289 -4.67 -13.22 -40.75
N TYR A 290 -4.29 -12.35 -41.69
CA TYR A 290 -4.47 -12.58 -43.12
C TYR A 290 -3.18 -13.09 -43.78
N LYS A 291 -3.31 -13.62 -44.99
CA LYS A 291 -2.18 -14.05 -45.83
C LYS A 291 -1.57 -12.84 -46.57
N GLY A 292 -0.92 -11.95 -45.83
CA GLY A 292 -0.12 -10.85 -46.40
C GLY A 292 1.24 -11.37 -46.89
N ARG A 293 1.60 -11.14 -48.15
CA ARG A 293 2.80 -11.72 -48.78
C ARG A 293 3.49 -10.69 -49.68
N GLU A 294 4.79 -10.87 -49.88
CA GLU A 294 5.62 -9.84 -50.48
C GLU A 294 6.80 -10.43 -51.27
N ASN A 295 6.84 -10.09 -52.55
CA ASN A 295 7.95 -10.38 -53.45
C ASN A 295 8.79 -9.11 -53.57
N ALA A 296 9.62 -8.85 -52.56
CA ALA A 296 10.46 -7.66 -52.53
C ALA A 296 11.93 -8.00 -52.34
N TYR A 297 12.73 -7.56 -53.32
CA TYR A 297 14.18 -7.46 -53.24
C TYR A 297 14.55 -6.19 -52.46
N ASN A 298 15.48 -6.32 -51.52
CA ASN A 298 16.38 -5.24 -51.09
C ASN A 298 17.51 -5.86 -50.26
N ASP A 299 18.66 -6.07 -50.90
CA ASP A 299 19.93 -6.28 -50.20
C ASP A 299 20.30 -5.00 -49.44
N GLY A 300 20.62 -5.13 -48.16
CA GLY A 300 20.61 -4.02 -47.20
C GLY A 300 20.99 -4.50 -45.81
N THR A 301 22.16 -5.14 -45.72
CA THR A 301 22.73 -5.72 -44.49
C THR A 301 23.81 -4.85 -43.84
N SER A 302 23.98 -3.59 -44.24
CA SER A 302 24.85 -2.66 -43.49
C SER A 302 24.22 -2.32 -42.15
N GLY A 303 25.04 -2.28 -41.10
CA GLY A 303 24.60 -2.15 -39.70
C GLY A 303 24.17 -0.75 -39.26
N ASN A 304 23.88 0.15 -40.19
CA ASN A 304 23.35 1.48 -39.92
C ASN A 304 21.82 1.45 -40.00
N ASP A 305 21.15 2.25 -39.16
CA ASP A 305 19.69 2.22 -39.02
C ASP A 305 18.96 2.65 -40.32
N ASP A 306 19.52 3.63 -41.02
CA ASP A 306 18.99 4.16 -42.29
C ASP A 306 19.03 3.12 -43.43
N ASP A 307 20.08 2.28 -43.48
CA ASP A 307 20.32 1.34 -44.58
C ASP A 307 19.44 0.08 -44.54
N LYS A 308 18.81 -0.21 -43.38
CA LYS A 308 18.01 -1.42 -43.15
C LYS A 308 17.02 -1.67 -44.29
N GLY A 309 17.15 -2.82 -44.93
CA GLY A 309 16.22 -3.28 -45.96
C GLY A 309 14.83 -3.67 -45.42
N LEU A 310 14.01 -4.25 -46.29
CA LEU A 310 12.62 -4.59 -45.97
C LEU A 310 12.51 -5.70 -44.92
N ILE A 311 13.34 -6.75 -45.03
CA ILE A 311 13.36 -7.87 -44.06
C ILE A 311 13.59 -7.39 -42.61
N PRO A 312 14.67 -6.67 -42.26
CA PRO A 312 14.88 -6.22 -40.88
C PRO A 312 13.78 -5.28 -40.39
N ARG A 313 13.31 -4.33 -41.22
CA ARG A 313 12.23 -3.40 -40.83
C ARG A 313 10.88 -4.12 -40.60
N SER A 314 10.53 -5.10 -41.43
CA SER A 314 9.34 -5.95 -41.21
C SER A 314 9.44 -6.65 -39.86
N LEU A 315 10.59 -7.25 -39.55
CA LEU A 315 10.81 -7.96 -38.29
C LEU A 315 10.68 -7.04 -37.07
N GLU A 316 11.22 -5.82 -37.15
CA GLU A 316 11.10 -4.82 -36.10
C GLU A 316 9.63 -4.47 -35.83
N GLN A 317 8.85 -4.12 -36.87
CA GLN A 317 7.41 -3.90 -36.76
C GLN A 317 6.68 -5.10 -36.14
N ILE A 318 7.05 -6.33 -36.50
CA ILE A 318 6.45 -7.57 -35.99
C ILE A 318 6.77 -7.79 -34.50
N PHE A 319 8.00 -7.55 -34.06
CA PHE A 319 8.39 -7.71 -32.66
C PHE A 319 7.86 -6.58 -31.77
N GLU A 320 7.78 -5.34 -32.27
CA GLU A 320 7.12 -4.21 -31.58
C GLU A 320 5.60 -4.42 -31.44
N SER A 321 4.96 -4.87 -32.52
CA SER A 321 3.54 -5.25 -32.49
C SER A 321 3.32 -6.39 -31.51
N ARG A 322 4.19 -7.42 -31.51
CA ARG A 322 4.16 -8.50 -30.52
C ARG A 322 4.30 -7.98 -29.09
N GLN A 323 5.20 -7.04 -28.80
CA GLN A 323 5.39 -6.52 -27.44
C GLN A 323 4.13 -5.78 -26.95
N THR A 324 3.53 -4.96 -27.82
CA THR A 324 2.25 -4.28 -27.54
C THR A 324 1.11 -5.27 -27.32
N LEU A 325 1.02 -6.30 -28.18
CA LEU A 325 -0.02 -7.32 -28.16
C LEU A 325 0.19 -8.40 -27.07
N GLN A 326 1.40 -8.56 -26.53
CA GLN A 326 1.66 -9.49 -25.42
C GLN A 326 0.91 -9.10 -24.15
N ASN A 327 0.72 -7.80 -23.91
CA ASN A 327 -0.12 -7.29 -22.82
C ASN A 327 -1.61 -7.65 -23.00
N GLN A 328 -2.02 -8.07 -24.21
CA GLN A 328 -3.34 -8.60 -24.54
C GLN A 328 -3.34 -10.14 -24.70
N GLY A 329 -2.28 -10.83 -24.29
CA GLY A 329 -2.17 -12.30 -24.28
C GLY A 329 -1.57 -12.97 -25.53
N TRP A 330 -1.27 -12.23 -26.61
CA TRP A 330 -0.86 -12.82 -27.90
C TRP A 330 0.53 -13.50 -27.86
N LYS A 331 0.62 -14.78 -28.27
CA LYS A 331 1.84 -15.61 -28.34
C LYS A 331 2.22 -15.96 -29.79
N PHE A 332 3.45 -15.66 -30.22
CA PHE A 332 3.91 -15.78 -31.62
C PHE A 332 5.10 -16.75 -31.84
N SER A 333 5.05 -17.49 -32.96
CA SER A 333 6.03 -18.51 -33.44
C SER A 333 6.29 -18.35 -34.94
N MET A 334 7.55 -18.35 -35.40
CA MET A 334 7.93 -17.89 -36.77
C MET A 334 9.14 -18.64 -37.39
N LEU A 335 9.01 -19.28 -38.58
CA LEU A 335 10.16 -19.58 -39.48
C LEU A 335 9.76 -20.09 -40.87
N GLU A 336 10.65 -19.89 -41.86
CA GLU A 336 11.13 -20.81 -42.93
C GLU A 336 12.10 -20.07 -43.89
N ILE A 337 13.14 -20.71 -44.45
CA ILE A 337 14.08 -20.12 -45.44
C ILE A 337 14.44 -21.14 -46.54
N TYR A 338 14.43 -20.74 -47.83
CA TYR A 338 14.52 -21.66 -48.99
C TYR A 338 15.38 -21.14 -50.18
N ASN A 339 15.95 -22.06 -50.97
CA ASN A 339 16.56 -21.87 -52.30
C ASN A 339 16.18 -23.01 -53.29
N GLU A 340 16.19 -22.76 -54.61
CA GLU A 340 15.63 -23.58 -55.72
C GLU A 340 15.96 -25.08 -55.72
N THR A 341 17.19 -25.47 -55.42
CA THR A 341 17.47 -26.84 -54.98
C THR A 341 17.16 -26.93 -53.51
N ILE A 342 15.88 -27.16 -53.18
CA ILE A 342 15.31 -27.09 -51.82
C ILE A 342 16.35 -27.47 -50.76
N ARG A 343 16.95 -26.44 -50.15
CA ARG A 343 18.04 -26.57 -49.19
C ARG A 343 17.68 -25.73 -47.99
N ASP A 344 17.60 -26.41 -46.87
CA ASP A 344 17.43 -25.81 -45.55
C ASP A 344 18.71 -25.04 -45.17
N LEU A 345 18.65 -23.71 -45.21
CA LEU A 345 19.76 -22.82 -44.82
C LEU A 345 19.92 -22.71 -43.28
N LEU A 346 19.14 -23.47 -42.50
CA LEU A 346 19.08 -23.41 -41.05
C LEU A 346 19.39 -24.75 -40.36
N THR A 347 19.54 -25.85 -41.13
CA THR A 347 20.06 -27.13 -40.65
C THR A 347 21.50 -26.96 -40.12
N ILE A 348 21.74 -27.43 -38.90
CA ILE A 348 23.08 -27.46 -38.29
C ILE A 348 23.79 -28.74 -38.75
N ASN A 349 24.59 -28.64 -39.82
CA ASN A 349 25.47 -29.73 -40.24
C ASN A 349 26.58 -29.94 -39.19
N ARG A 350 26.39 -30.89 -38.27
CA ARG A 350 27.46 -31.33 -37.36
C ARG A 350 28.50 -32.11 -38.18
N PRO A 351 29.80 -31.72 -38.17
CA PRO A 351 30.82 -32.48 -38.89
C PRO A 351 30.89 -33.91 -38.33
N GLY A 352 30.72 -34.90 -39.20
CA GLY A 352 30.66 -36.32 -38.85
C GLY A 352 29.24 -36.94 -38.80
N SER A 353 28.17 -36.16 -38.92
CA SER A 353 26.80 -36.71 -39.01
C SER A 353 26.47 -37.22 -40.43
N THR A 354 26.18 -38.51 -40.57
CA THR A 354 25.78 -39.15 -41.85
C THR A 354 24.34 -38.84 -42.26
N GLU A 355 23.53 -38.23 -41.39
CA GLU A 355 22.11 -37.94 -41.59
C GLU A 355 21.81 -36.87 -42.66
N ALA A 356 22.80 -36.06 -43.04
CA ALA A 356 22.63 -34.98 -44.02
C ALA A 356 22.37 -35.47 -45.47
N ARG A 357 22.44 -36.78 -45.75
CA ARG A 357 22.33 -37.34 -47.11
C ARG A 357 20.94 -37.86 -47.52
N THR A 358 19.93 -37.82 -46.64
CA THR A 358 18.63 -38.49 -46.88
C THR A 358 17.38 -37.62 -46.75
N LYS A 359 17.47 -36.33 -46.44
CA LYS A 359 16.30 -35.44 -46.42
C LYS A 359 15.80 -35.13 -47.83
N GLN A 360 14.59 -35.57 -48.17
CA GLN A 360 13.93 -35.24 -49.44
C GLN A 360 12.82 -34.22 -49.20
N TYR A 361 13.18 -32.95 -49.34
CA TYR A 361 12.22 -31.86 -49.19
C TYR A 361 11.17 -31.88 -50.31
N VAL A 362 9.90 -32.07 -49.95
CA VAL A 362 8.76 -32.04 -50.89
C VAL A 362 7.76 -30.96 -50.48
N ILE A 363 7.39 -30.10 -51.44
CA ILE A 363 6.35 -29.07 -51.32
C ILE A 363 4.98 -29.74 -51.23
N LYS A 364 4.19 -29.39 -50.22
CA LYS A 364 2.81 -29.85 -49.99
C LYS A 364 1.92 -28.64 -49.73
N HIS A 365 0.65 -28.72 -50.13
CA HIS A 365 -0.37 -27.75 -49.76
C HIS A 365 -1.41 -28.41 -48.87
N ASP A 366 -1.84 -27.72 -47.81
CA ASP A 366 -2.93 -28.18 -46.95
C ASP A 366 -4.32 -27.79 -47.52
N ALA A 367 -5.38 -28.34 -46.92
CA ALA A 367 -6.76 -28.01 -47.30
C ALA A 367 -7.14 -26.54 -47.04
N ASN A 368 -6.36 -25.83 -46.22
CA ASN A 368 -6.55 -24.42 -45.90
C ASN A 368 -5.81 -23.48 -46.88
N GLY A 369 -5.12 -24.03 -47.90
CA GLY A 369 -4.35 -23.25 -48.87
C GLY A 369 -3.07 -22.64 -48.26
N ASN A 370 -2.38 -23.36 -47.39
CA ASN A 370 -1.04 -23.04 -46.91
C ASN A 370 -0.02 -23.99 -47.55
N THR A 371 1.16 -23.47 -47.90
CA THR A 371 2.29 -24.30 -48.32
C THR A 371 3.10 -24.76 -47.11
N HIS A 372 3.58 -25.99 -47.15
CA HIS A 372 4.57 -26.55 -46.22
C HIS A 372 5.56 -27.41 -47.00
N VAL A 373 6.85 -27.31 -46.68
CA VAL A 373 7.88 -28.16 -47.27
C VAL A 373 8.34 -29.20 -46.24
N SER A 374 8.24 -30.47 -46.58
CA SER A 374 8.66 -31.57 -45.69
C SER A 374 10.14 -31.51 -45.34
N ASP A 375 10.49 -31.95 -44.13
CA ASP A 375 11.85 -32.06 -43.56
C ASP A 375 12.66 -30.76 -43.40
N LEU A 376 12.08 -29.60 -43.70
CA LEU A 376 12.67 -28.29 -43.35
C LEU A 376 12.70 -28.10 -41.83
N THR A 377 13.78 -27.48 -41.34
CA THR A 377 13.89 -27.03 -39.95
C THR A 377 12.93 -25.87 -39.70
N VAL A 378 12.13 -25.98 -38.63
CA VAL A 378 11.32 -24.90 -38.05
C VAL A 378 11.96 -24.50 -36.70
N VAL A 379 12.06 -23.21 -36.40
CA VAL A 379 12.78 -22.64 -35.25
C VAL A 379 11.95 -21.52 -34.67
N ASP A 380 11.55 -21.63 -33.41
CA ASP A 380 10.86 -20.54 -32.73
C ASP A 380 11.81 -19.41 -32.37
N VAL A 381 11.50 -18.20 -32.82
CA VAL A 381 12.23 -16.97 -32.50
C VAL A 381 11.44 -16.06 -31.56
N ARG A 382 12.16 -15.40 -30.64
CA ARG A 382 11.60 -14.57 -29.56
C ARG A 382 12.02 -13.11 -29.66
N SER A 383 13.01 -12.78 -30.48
CA SER A 383 13.51 -11.41 -30.67
C SER A 383 13.97 -11.15 -32.11
N SER A 384 13.99 -9.89 -32.53
CA SER A 384 14.56 -9.47 -33.82
C SER A 384 16.03 -9.90 -33.96
N ARG A 385 16.80 -9.82 -32.87
CA ARG A 385 18.21 -10.25 -32.79
C ARG A 385 18.40 -11.73 -33.15
N GLU A 386 17.52 -12.62 -32.69
CA GLU A 386 17.56 -14.03 -33.07
C GLU A 386 17.33 -14.21 -34.58
N VAL A 387 16.37 -13.49 -35.16
CA VAL A 387 16.12 -13.57 -36.60
C VAL A 387 17.29 -13.00 -37.41
N SER A 388 17.86 -11.86 -37.02
CA SER A 388 19.08 -11.31 -37.64
C SER A 388 20.25 -12.29 -37.57
N PHE A 389 20.42 -13.02 -36.47
CA PHE A 389 21.42 -14.09 -36.37
C PHE A 389 21.14 -15.25 -37.34
N LEU A 390 19.88 -15.70 -37.45
CA LEU A 390 19.49 -16.75 -38.41
C LEU A 390 19.65 -16.30 -39.87
N LEU A 391 19.33 -15.05 -40.19
CA LEU A 391 19.53 -14.44 -41.52
C LEU A 391 21.02 -14.36 -41.86
N ASN A 392 21.87 -13.88 -40.95
CA ASN A 392 23.32 -13.86 -41.14
C ASN A 392 23.89 -15.27 -41.36
N ARG A 393 23.43 -16.27 -40.60
CA ARG A 393 23.82 -17.67 -40.78
C ARG A 393 23.32 -18.25 -42.12
N ALA A 394 22.11 -17.88 -42.56
CA ALA A 394 21.58 -18.28 -43.85
C ALA A 394 22.36 -17.64 -45.01
N ALA A 395 22.75 -16.36 -44.88
CA ALA A 395 23.60 -15.66 -45.85
C ALA A 395 25.00 -16.29 -45.95
N GLN A 396 25.62 -16.66 -44.82
CA GLN A 396 26.86 -17.44 -44.80
C GLN A 396 26.68 -18.83 -45.45
N SER A 397 25.55 -19.50 -45.19
CA SER A 397 25.23 -20.79 -45.81
C SER A 397 24.94 -20.67 -47.33
N ARG A 398 24.52 -19.50 -47.80
CA ARG A 398 24.37 -19.13 -49.22
C ARG A 398 25.73 -18.86 -49.87
N SER A 399 26.75 -18.41 -49.14
CA SER A 399 28.07 -18.03 -49.67
C SER A 399 29.15 -19.12 -49.62
N VAL A 400 29.08 -20.10 -48.69
CA VAL A 400 30.06 -21.19 -48.53
C VAL A 400 30.00 -22.25 -49.67
N GLY A 401 29.33 -21.94 -50.79
CA GLY A 401 29.13 -22.82 -51.95
C GLY A 401 30.38 -23.07 -52.81
N MET A 402 31.17 -22.02 -53.13
CA MET A 402 32.48 -22.14 -53.78
C MET A 402 33.25 -20.80 -53.77
N THR A 403 34.57 -20.87 -53.94
CA THR A 403 35.50 -19.73 -53.85
C THR A 403 35.56 -18.88 -55.13
N GLN A 404 34.74 -17.83 -55.21
CA GLN A 404 35.12 -16.47 -55.66
C GLN A 404 33.95 -15.50 -55.42
N MET A 405 34.24 -14.20 -55.28
CA MET A 405 33.30 -13.17 -54.78
C MET A 405 31.94 -13.09 -55.51
N ASN A 406 30.89 -12.88 -54.72
CA ASN A 406 29.60 -12.23 -55.05
C ASN A 406 28.74 -12.77 -56.21
N GLU A 407 29.17 -13.77 -56.97
CA GLU A 407 28.50 -14.20 -58.21
C GLU A 407 27.31 -15.18 -58.01
N GLN A 408 27.01 -15.60 -56.78
CA GLN A 408 26.00 -16.64 -56.49
C GLN A 408 24.73 -16.15 -55.76
N SER A 409 24.73 -14.99 -55.10
CA SER A 409 23.50 -14.41 -54.54
C SER A 409 22.49 -14.09 -55.64
N SER A 410 22.93 -13.43 -56.71
CA SER A 410 22.16 -13.17 -57.93
C SER A 410 21.67 -14.44 -58.65
N ARG A 411 22.24 -15.61 -58.37
CA ARG A 411 21.93 -16.89 -59.04
C ARG A 411 21.05 -17.84 -58.22
N SER A 412 20.50 -17.37 -57.12
CA SER A 412 19.65 -18.18 -56.23
C SER A 412 18.42 -17.39 -55.80
N HIS A 413 17.22 -17.97 -55.93
CA HIS A 413 16.05 -17.42 -55.24
C HIS A 413 16.22 -17.66 -53.74
N PHE A 414 15.85 -16.68 -52.94
CA PHE A 414 15.79 -16.75 -51.50
C PHE A 414 14.36 -16.42 -51.06
N VAL A 415 13.68 -17.39 -50.47
CA VAL A 415 12.34 -17.20 -49.90
C VAL A 415 12.47 -17.26 -48.39
N PHE A 416 12.22 -16.15 -47.71
CA PHE A 416 12.02 -16.09 -46.26
C PHE A 416 10.53 -16.14 -45.98
N THR A 417 10.07 -17.15 -45.27
CA THR A 417 8.69 -17.30 -44.84
C THR A 417 8.62 -17.08 -43.33
N MET A 418 7.58 -16.42 -42.86
CA MET A 418 7.39 -16.10 -41.47
C MET A 418 5.93 -16.34 -41.10
N ARG A 419 5.70 -17.47 -40.45
CA ARG A 419 4.40 -17.84 -39.88
C ARG A 419 4.16 -16.93 -38.66
N ILE A 420 2.92 -16.51 -38.46
CA ILE A 420 2.49 -15.64 -37.37
C ILE A 420 1.25 -16.29 -36.75
N THR A 421 1.46 -17.19 -35.79
CA THR A 421 0.36 -17.64 -34.93
C THR A 421 0.15 -16.63 -33.82
N GLY A 422 -1.09 -16.42 -33.41
CA GLY A 422 -1.43 -15.67 -32.20
C GLY A 422 -2.68 -16.25 -31.57
N VAL A 423 -2.73 -16.26 -30.24
CA VAL A 423 -3.92 -16.64 -29.45
C VAL A 423 -4.16 -15.55 -28.40
N ASN A 424 -5.37 -15.02 -28.33
CA ASN A 424 -5.81 -14.13 -27.27
C ASN A 424 -6.64 -14.95 -26.27
N GLU A 425 -6.15 -15.09 -25.03
CA GLU A 425 -6.72 -16.00 -24.04
C GLU A 425 -8.01 -15.49 -23.41
N SER A 426 -8.26 -14.17 -23.38
CA SER A 426 -9.49 -13.59 -22.82
C SER A 426 -10.69 -13.59 -23.79
N THR A 427 -10.44 -13.65 -25.10
CA THR A 427 -11.49 -13.65 -26.15
C THR A 427 -11.56 -14.97 -26.94
N GLU A 428 -10.71 -15.95 -26.59
CA GLU A 428 -10.46 -17.20 -27.32
C GLU A 428 -10.09 -17.03 -28.81
N GLN A 429 -9.80 -15.81 -29.27
CA GLN A 429 -9.50 -15.54 -30.67
C GLN A 429 -8.13 -16.10 -31.07
N GLN A 430 -8.05 -16.67 -32.28
CA GLN A 430 -6.82 -17.14 -32.89
C GLN A 430 -6.58 -16.43 -34.21
N VAL A 431 -5.32 -16.08 -34.49
CA VAL A 431 -4.87 -15.53 -35.77
C VAL A 431 -3.73 -16.38 -36.33
N HIS A 432 -3.76 -16.59 -37.65
CA HIS A 432 -2.72 -17.31 -38.37
C HIS A 432 -2.33 -16.54 -39.64
N GLY A 433 -1.38 -15.62 -39.49
CA GLY A 433 -0.72 -14.95 -40.60
C GLY A 433 0.42 -15.77 -41.19
N VAL A 434 0.75 -15.52 -42.45
CA VAL A 434 1.98 -16.03 -43.09
C VAL A 434 2.55 -14.95 -44.00
N LEU A 435 3.58 -14.25 -43.52
CA LEU A 435 4.39 -13.36 -44.34
C LEU A 435 5.37 -14.20 -45.18
N ASN A 436 5.57 -13.81 -46.42
CA ASN A 436 6.62 -14.34 -47.28
C ASN A 436 7.36 -13.13 -47.83
N LEU A 437 8.68 -13.12 -47.76
CA LEU A 437 9.59 -12.09 -48.27
C LEU A 437 10.53 -12.78 -49.27
N ILE A 438 10.47 -12.38 -50.53
CA ILE A 438 11.12 -13.13 -51.63
C ILE A 438 12.12 -12.26 -52.39
N ASP A 439 13.38 -12.66 -52.28
CA ASP A 439 14.50 -12.20 -53.10
C ASP A 439 14.63 -13.16 -54.30
N LEU A 440 14.37 -12.63 -55.50
CA LEU A 440 14.47 -13.40 -56.75
C LEU A 440 15.86 -13.21 -57.36
N ALA A 441 16.51 -14.33 -57.71
CA ALA A 441 17.62 -14.37 -58.67
C ALA A 441 17.40 -13.46 -59.89
N GLY A 442 18.51 -12.98 -60.44
CA GLY A 442 18.55 -12.03 -61.54
C GLY A 442 17.88 -12.53 -62.82
N SER A 443 17.35 -11.59 -63.58
CA SER A 443 16.63 -11.82 -64.84
C SER A 443 17.55 -11.79 -66.06
N GLU A 444 18.87 -11.85 -65.88
CA GLU A 444 19.82 -11.65 -66.97
C GLU A 444 19.78 -12.75 -68.03
N ARG A 445 19.85 -12.31 -69.30
CA ARG A 445 19.79 -13.21 -70.45
C ARG A 445 21.08 -13.99 -70.63
N LEU A 446 20.94 -15.30 -70.86
CA LEU A 446 21.99 -16.24 -71.28
C LEU A 446 22.95 -15.70 -72.35
N SER A 447 22.44 -14.90 -73.30
CA SER A 447 23.23 -14.32 -74.39
C SER A 447 24.29 -13.30 -73.95
N LYS A 448 24.17 -12.71 -72.75
CA LYS A 448 25.16 -11.80 -72.17
C LYS A 448 26.11 -12.49 -71.18
N SER A 449 25.73 -13.63 -70.59
CA SER A 449 26.49 -14.25 -69.50
C SER A 449 27.79 -14.94 -69.94
N GLY A 450 27.92 -15.29 -71.23
CA GLY A 450 29.05 -16.08 -71.74
C GLY A 450 29.18 -17.48 -71.09
N SER A 451 28.15 -17.93 -70.36
CA SER A 451 28.23 -19.12 -69.51
C SER A 451 28.35 -20.41 -70.32
N THR A 452 29.26 -21.30 -69.92
CA THR A 452 29.47 -22.62 -70.51
C THR A 452 29.42 -23.73 -69.45
N GLY A 453 29.30 -24.99 -69.87
CA GLY A 453 29.30 -26.15 -68.95
C GLY A 453 28.16 -26.10 -67.93
N ASP A 454 28.47 -26.35 -66.65
CA ASP A 454 27.45 -26.39 -65.60
C ASP A 454 26.89 -24.99 -65.25
N ARG A 455 27.66 -23.90 -65.44
CA ARG A 455 27.14 -22.53 -65.33
C ARG A 455 26.00 -22.26 -66.33
N LEU A 456 26.09 -22.83 -67.55
CA LEU A 456 25.01 -22.71 -68.53
C LEU A 456 23.72 -23.40 -68.06
N LYS A 457 23.84 -24.58 -67.45
CA LYS A 457 22.69 -25.32 -66.89
C LYS A 457 22.06 -24.56 -65.71
N GLU A 458 22.89 -23.96 -64.86
CA GLU A 458 22.46 -23.09 -63.74
C GLU A 458 21.67 -21.88 -64.26
N THR A 459 22.22 -21.10 -65.19
CA THR A 459 21.53 -19.92 -65.77
C THR A 459 20.26 -20.31 -66.56
N GLN A 460 20.21 -21.51 -67.16
CA GLN A 460 18.98 -22.05 -67.76
C GLN A 460 17.92 -22.40 -66.70
N ALA A 461 18.30 -22.98 -65.57
CA ALA A 461 17.38 -23.31 -64.48
C ALA A 461 16.77 -22.05 -63.85
N ILE A 462 17.57 -21.02 -63.58
CA ILE A 462 17.13 -19.70 -63.08
C ILE A 462 16.16 -19.05 -64.06
N ASN A 463 16.51 -18.97 -65.35
CA ASN A 463 15.61 -18.39 -66.33
C ASN A 463 14.32 -19.20 -66.51
N LYS A 464 14.36 -20.54 -66.33
CA LYS A 464 13.16 -21.39 -66.35
C LYS A 464 12.21 -21.07 -65.18
N SER A 465 12.71 -20.87 -63.96
CA SER A 465 11.84 -20.59 -62.79
C SER A 465 11.14 -19.24 -62.91
N LEU A 466 11.86 -18.20 -63.36
CA LEU A 466 11.31 -16.86 -63.65
C LEU A 466 10.35 -16.85 -64.85
N SER A 467 10.65 -17.61 -65.90
CA SER A 467 9.74 -17.77 -67.05
C SER A 467 8.45 -18.48 -66.62
N SER A 468 8.57 -19.54 -65.82
CA SER A 468 7.39 -20.25 -65.26
C SER A 468 6.55 -19.34 -64.36
N LEU A 469 7.19 -18.47 -63.55
CA LEU A 469 6.49 -17.46 -62.76
C LEU A 469 5.72 -16.48 -63.65
N SER A 470 6.32 -16.09 -64.77
CA SER A 470 5.66 -15.27 -65.79
C SER A 470 4.45 -15.99 -66.38
N ASP A 471 4.60 -17.25 -66.82
CA ASP A 471 3.52 -18.06 -67.40
C ASP A 471 2.33 -18.22 -66.44
N VAL A 472 2.62 -18.46 -65.15
CA VAL A 472 1.60 -18.52 -64.09
C VAL A 472 0.85 -17.21 -63.96
N ILE A 473 1.56 -16.09 -63.88
CA ILE A 473 0.93 -14.76 -63.77
C ILE A 473 0.11 -14.44 -65.04
N PHE A 474 0.57 -14.83 -66.24
CA PHE A 474 -0.21 -14.65 -67.48
C PHE A 474 -1.50 -15.47 -67.51
N ALA A 475 -1.45 -16.74 -67.10
CA ALA A 475 -2.63 -17.59 -67.04
C ALA A 475 -3.66 -17.02 -66.03
N LEU A 476 -3.19 -16.54 -64.87
CA LEU A 476 -4.03 -15.85 -63.87
C LEU A 476 -4.66 -14.57 -64.41
N ALA A 477 -3.87 -13.70 -65.06
CA ALA A 477 -4.34 -12.43 -65.64
C ALA A 477 -5.48 -12.63 -66.66
N LYS A 478 -5.32 -13.64 -67.51
CA LYS A 478 -6.30 -14.02 -68.54
C LYS A 478 -7.46 -14.86 -67.99
N LYS A 479 -7.41 -15.25 -66.71
CA LYS A 479 -8.38 -16.14 -66.06
C LYS A 479 -8.50 -17.50 -66.79
N GLU A 480 -7.36 -18.03 -67.25
CA GLU A 480 -7.26 -19.37 -67.87
C GLU A 480 -7.59 -20.46 -66.83
N GLU A 481 -8.33 -21.49 -67.24
CA GLU A 481 -8.81 -22.58 -66.36
C GLU A 481 -7.65 -23.38 -65.74
N HIS A 482 -6.56 -23.57 -66.50
CA HIS A 482 -5.36 -24.28 -66.05
C HIS A 482 -4.19 -23.31 -65.88
N VAL A 483 -3.84 -23.01 -64.62
CA VAL A 483 -2.66 -22.21 -64.28
C VAL A 483 -1.45 -23.14 -64.03
N PRO A 484 -0.32 -22.97 -64.74
CA PRO A 484 0.77 -23.95 -64.76
C PRO A 484 1.73 -23.88 -63.54
N PHE A 485 1.19 -23.83 -62.32
CA PHE A 485 1.95 -23.73 -61.07
C PHE A 485 3.01 -24.82 -60.87
N ARG A 486 2.91 -25.96 -61.54
CA ARG A 486 3.86 -27.08 -61.42
C ARG A 486 5.08 -26.97 -62.35
N ASN A 487 5.18 -25.94 -63.19
CA ASN A 487 6.29 -25.79 -64.16
C ASN A 487 7.64 -25.49 -63.49
N SER A 488 7.65 -24.88 -62.30
CA SER A 488 8.84 -24.71 -61.45
C SER A 488 8.53 -24.96 -59.97
N LYS A 489 9.57 -25.19 -59.16
CA LYS A 489 9.41 -25.33 -57.70
C LYS A 489 9.01 -24.01 -57.07
N LEU A 490 9.61 -22.89 -57.51
CA LEU A 490 9.19 -21.54 -57.13
C LEU A 490 7.67 -21.33 -57.35
N THR A 491 7.16 -21.59 -58.55
CA THR A 491 5.73 -21.36 -58.84
C THR A 491 4.81 -22.26 -58.02
N TYR A 492 5.23 -23.48 -57.72
CA TYR A 492 4.45 -24.39 -56.88
C TYR A 492 4.48 -23.96 -55.41
N LEU A 493 5.65 -23.61 -54.88
CA LEU A 493 5.82 -23.05 -53.53
C LEU A 493 4.92 -21.81 -53.33
N LEU A 494 4.91 -20.93 -54.34
CA LEU A 494 4.17 -19.67 -54.38
C LEU A 494 2.74 -19.79 -54.91
N GLN A 495 2.22 -20.99 -55.18
CA GLN A 495 0.87 -21.17 -55.70
C GLN A 495 -0.19 -20.47 -54.82
N PRO A 496 -0.19 -20.62 -53.48
CA PRO A 496 -1.11 -19.87 -52.64
C PRO A 496 -0.86 -18.37 -52.59
N CYS A 497 0.33 -17.90 -52.98
CA CYS A 497 0.74 -16.49 -52.96
C CYS A 497 0.30 -15.72 -54.22
N LEU A 498 -0.10 -16.44 -55.26
CA LEU A 498 -0.49 -15.90 -56.57
C LEU A 498 -1.97 -16.23 -56.85
N GLY A 499 -2.77 -16.52 -55.84
CA GLY A 499 -4.17 -16.88 -56.02
C GLY A 499 -4.99 -16.90 -54.73
N GLY A 500 -6.29 -16.70 -54.87
CA GLY A 500 -7.23 -16.62 -53.75
C GLY A 500 -6.95 -15.42 -52.85
N ASP A 501 -7.02 -15.64 -51.54
CA ASP A 501 -7.13 -14.59 -50.51
C ASP A 501 -5.83 -13.85 -50.17
N SER A 502 -4.82 -13.96 -51.03
CA SER A 502 -3.47 -13.45 -50.80
C SER A 502 -3.29 -12.02 -51.28
N LYS A 503 -2.67 -11.18 -50.44
CA LYS A 503 -2.14 -9.89 -50.87
C LYS A 503 -0.69 -10.06 -51.25
N THR A 504 -0.31 -9.62 -52.45
CA THR A 504 1.04 -9.80 -53.01
C THR A 504 1.52 -8.48 -53.60
N LEU A 505 2.65 -7.99 -53.09
CA LEU A 505 3.37 -6.87 -53.66
C LEU A 505 4.62 -7.36 -54.38
N MET A 506 4.85 -6.88 -55.60
CA MET A 506 6.10 -7.05 -56.32
C MET A 506 6.87 -5.74 -56.33
N VAL A 507 8.14 -5.76 -55.91
CA VAL A 507 9.07 -4.63 -56.11
C VAL A 507 9.99 -4.97 -57.28
N VAL A 508 9.94 -4.18 -58.35
CA VAL A 508 10.88 -4.26 -59.48
C VAL A 508 11.98 -3.23 -59.30
N ASN A 509 13.21 -3.70 -59.04
CA ASN A 509 14.38 -2.85 -58.95
C ASN A 509 15.00 -2.68 -60.35
N VAL A 510 15.28 -1.43 -60.74
CA VAL A 510 15.90 -1.10 -62.04
C VAL A 510 17.14 -0.21 -61.86
N SER A 511 18.13 -0.42 -62.72
CA SER A 511 19.29 0.44 -62.82
C SER A 511 19.01 1.61 -63.78
N PRO A 512 19.38 2.85 -63.42
CA PRO A 512 19.35 3.99 -64.34
C PRO A 512 20.56 4.02 -65.31
N ALA A 513 21.54 3.13 -65.14
CA ALA A 513 22.75 3.10 -65.94
C ALA A 513 22.46 2.76 -67.43
N PRO A 514 23.02 3.49 -68.40
CA PRO A 514 22.82 3.23 -69.84
C PRO A 514 23.19 1.80 -70.26
N SER A 515 24.31 1.26 -69.74
CA SER A 515 24.74 -0.13 -69.93
C SER A 515 23.67 -1.18 -69.54
N SER A 516 22.82 -0.84 -68.57
CA SER A 516 21.77 -1.71 -68.02
C SER A 516 20.40 -1.56 -68.70
N ILE A 517 20.21 -0.58 -69.61
CA ILE A 517 18.90 -0.17 -70.11
C ILE A 517 18.08 -1.32 -70.74
N ASN A 518 18.77 -2.26 -71.41
CA ASN A 518 18.15 -3.42 -72.04
C ASN A 518 17.54 -4.39 -71.01
N GLU A 519 18.19 -4.58 -69.85
CA GLU A 519 17.65 -5.43 -68.78
C GLU A 519 16.56 -4.69 -68.00
N SER A 520 16.76 -3.39 -67.70
CA SER A 520 15.73 -2.54 -67.08
C SER A 520 14.43 -2.55 -67.90
N LEU A 521 14.51 -2.48 -69.24
CA LEU A 521 13.34 -2.63 -70.12
C LEU A 521 12.68 -4.01 -70.05
N CYS A 522 13.46 -5.09 -69.89
CA CYS A 522 12.90 -6.43 -69.73
C CYS A 522 12.14 -6.56 -68.40
N SER A 523 12.75 -6.12 -67.31
CA SER A 523 12.16 -6.12 -65.97
C SER A 523 10.90 -5.25 -65.89
N LEU A 524 10.90 -4.06 -66.51
CA LEU A 524 9.72 -3.18 -66.55
C LEU A 524 8.60 -3.73 -67.44
N ARG A 525 8.92 -4.34 -68.59
CA ARG A 525 7.90 -5.03 -69.41
C ARG A 525 7.27 -6.21 -68.67
N PHE A 526 8.06 -6.97 -67.90
CA PHE A 526 7.53 -8.02 -67.03
C PHE A 526 6.64 -7.45 -65.94
N ALA A 527 7.16 -6.51 -65.14
CA ALA A 527 6.44 -5.87 -64.03
C ALA A 527 5.13 -5.20 -64.48
N ALA A 528 5.11 -4.50 -65.63
CA ALA A 528 3.92 -3.85 -66.15
C ALA A 528 2.82 -4.86 -66.55
N ARG A 529 3.20 -6.09 -66.90
CA ARG A 529 2.24 -7.18 -67.13
C ARG A 529 1.72 -7.75 -65.81
N VAL A 530 2.57 -7.90 -64.79
CA VAL A 530 2.14 -8.27 -63.42
C VAL A 530 1.15 -7.22 -62.87
N ASN A 531 1.39 -5.94 -63.14
CA ASN A 531 0.53 -4.83 -62.72
C ASN A 531 -0.87 -4.83 -63.36
N ALA A 532 -1.03 -5.51 -64.50
CA ALA A 532 -2.32 -5.66 -65.19
C ALA A 532 -3.14 -6.88 -64.71
N CYS A 533 -2.72 -7.55 -63.64
CA CYS A 533 -3.32 -8.80 -63.16
C CYS A 533 -4.29 -8.57 -61.99
N GLU A 534 -5.59 -8.86 -62.20
CA GLU A 534 -6.59 -8.84 -61.13
C GLU A 534 -6.84 -10.24 -60.55
N ILE A 535 -6.40 -10.49 -59.30
CA ILE A 535 -6.82 -11.65 -58.50
C ILE A 535 -8.13 -11.33 -57.76
N GLY A 536 -9.07 -12.28 -57.76
CA GLY A 536 -10.38 -12.15 -57.11
C GLY A 536 -10.38 -11.92 -55.60
N THR A 537 -11.55 -11.61 -55.05
CA THR A 537 -11.74 -11.06 -53.69
C THR A 537 -11.36 -12.01 -52.56
N PRO A 538 -10.55 -11.58 -51.57
CA PRO A 538 -10.18 -12.38 -50.42
C PRO A 538 -11.32 -12.73 -49.46
N ARG A 539 -11.34 -13.97 -48.97
CA ARG A 539 -12.12 -14.42 -47.81
C ARG A 539 -11.24 -14.56 -46.56
N ARG A 540 -11.84 -14.28 -45.40
CA ARG A 540 -11.18 -14.42 -44.08
C ARG A 540 -11.34 -15.85 -43.56
N GLN A 541 -10.23 -16.51 -43.19
CA GLN A 541 -10.29 -17.76 -42.41
C GLN A 541 -10.46 -17.42 -40.92
N THR A 542 -11.67 -17.60 -40.41
CA THR A 542 -11.96 -17.66 -38.97
C THR A 542 -12.50 -19.04 -38.63
N SER A 543 -11.72 -19.85 -37.93
CA SER A 543 -12.25 -21.08 -37.31
C SER A 543 -12.83 -20.75 -35.94
N VAL A 544 -14.15 -20.74 -35.84
CA VAL A 544 -14.84 -20.79 -34.55
C VAL A 544 -14.97 -22.26 -34.18
N LYS A 545 -14.46 -22.68 -33.02
CA LYS A 545 -14.73 -24.03 -32.50
C LYS A 545 -16.22 -24.15 -32.23
N GLN A 546 -16.93 -24.99 -32.99
CA GLN A 546 -18.25 -25.44 -32.56
C GLN A 546 -18.08 -26.25 -31.27
N LEU A 547 -18.69 -25.76 -30.19
CA LEU A 547 -18.86 -26.52 -28.96
C LEU A 547 -19.80 -27.69 -29.25
N ASP A 548 -19.28 -28.91 -29.10
CA ASP A 548 -20.02 -30.15 -29.29
C ASP A 548 -21.04 -30.29 -28.15
N ALA A 549 -22.22 -29.68 -28.31
CA ALA A 549 -23.27 -29.60 -27.30
C ALA A 549 -24.00 -30.95 -27.13
N ARG A 550 -23.29 -31.98 -26.68
CA ARG A 550 -23.85 -33.26 -26.23
C ARG A 550 -24.25 -33.20 -24.76
N PHE A 551 -25.26 -32.39 -24.46
CA PHE A 551 -26.09 -32.65 -23.28
C PHE A 551 -27.01 -33.81 -23.58
N SER A 552 -26.58 -35.04 -23.23
CA SER A 552 -27.50 -36.17 -23.19
C SER A 552 -28.51 -35.97 -22.06
N HIS A 553 -29.79 -35.85 -22.41
CA HIS A 553 -30.86 -36.18 -21.48
C HIS A 553 -31.21 -37.66 -21.68
N GLY A 554 -30.99 -38.45 -20.64
CA GLY A 554 -31.22 -39.89 -20.56
C GLY A 554 -31.00 -40.34 -19.12
#